data_AF-A0A851YJD9-F1
#
_entry.id   AF-A0A851YJD9-F1
#
_cell.length_a   1.000
_cell.length_b   1.000
_cell.length_c   1.000
_cell.angle_alpha   90.00
_cell.angle_beta   90.00
_cell.angle_gamma   90.00
#
_symmetry.space_group_name_H-M   'P 1'
#
loop_
_entity.id
_entity.type
_entity.pdbx_description
1 polymer ?
#
loop_
_entity_poly.entity_id
_entity_poly.type
_entity_poly.pdbx_seq_one_letter_code
_entity_poly.pdbx_strand_id
1 'polypeptide(L)'
;ALINGLSILPTHQKKTVYLCQLLIRIAKGKKLDCHFENDKGISPLESALSFWTLLEREEIELEKLHKDIRQLIQIQIVAVYMENGYFKEAAEVLERLFTGSESDKPLRMKLATVIKSRDPYVPLLQSFSYNFLISKIKSYIELFMKENETNFLLQAATKEVESQRLGAIELQNKTVNADENDKENLETKQRFVLSIILLKDMLGQ
;
A
#
# COMPACT_ATOMS: atom_id res chain seq x y z
N ALA A 1 16.76 5.48 -2.72
CA ALA A 1 17.97 5.26 -3.54
C ALA A 1 17.68 5.52 -5.01
N LEU A 2 16.85 4.71 -5.69
CA LEU A 2 16.58 4.85 -7.13
C LEU A 2 15.97 6.20 -7.53
N ILE A 3 14.94 6.67 -6.82
CA ILE A 3 14.26 7.95 -7.13
C ILE A 3 15.22 9.15 -7.00
N ASN A 4 16.13 9.13 -6.01
CA ASN A 4 17.09 10.21 -5.79
C ASN A 4 18.21 10.24 -6.85
N GLY A 5 18.35 9.16 -7.64
CA GLY A 5 19.29 9.10 -8.77
C GLY A 5 18.71 9.63 -10.08
N LEU A 6 17.43 10.01 -10.12
CA LEU A 6 16.78 10.58 -11.30
C LEU A 6 16.92 12.11 -11.27
N SER A 7 17.63 12.69 -12.24
CA SER A 7 17.76 14.15 -12.40
C SER A 7 16.47 14.80 -12.90
N ILE A 8 15.62 14.03 -13.60
CA ILE A 8 14.29 14.43 -14.07
C ILE A 8 13.37 13.22 -13.89
N LEU A 9 12.28 13.38 -13.14
CA LEU A 9 11.27 12.32 -13.01
C LEU A 9 10.38 12.33 -14.26
N PRO A 10 10.40 11.26 -15.09
CA PRO A 10 9.54 11.20 -16.27
C PRO A 10 8.08 11.33 -15.87
N THR A 11 7.28 12.05 -16.66
CA THR A 11 5.85 12.30 -16.35
C THR A 11 5.08 11.00 -16.08
N HIS A 12 5.37 9.94 -16.83
CA HIS A 12 4.74 8.63 -16.65
C HIS A 12 5.12 7.92 -15.34
N GLN A 13 6.20 8.31 -14.65
CA GLN A 13 6.64 7.73 -13.38
C GLN A 13 6.20 8.53 -12.15
N LYS A 14 5.62 9.72 -12.35
CA LYS A 14 5.17 10.58 -11.27
C LYS A 14 4.12 9.90 -10.39
N LYS A 15 3.10 9.28 -11.00
CA LYS A 15 2.07 8.53 -10.28
C LYS A 15 2.70 7.45 -9.38
N THR A 16 3.65 6.67 -9.91
CA THR A 16 4.34 5.62 -9.14
C THR A 16 5.10 6.19 -7.95
N VAL A 17 5.85 7.28 -8.14
CA VAL A 17 6.57 7.93 -7.05
C VAL A 17 5.60 8.46 -6.00
N TYR A 18 4.54 9.17 -6.40
CA TYR A 18 3.55 9.68 -5.47
C TYR A 18 2.84 8.56 -4.69
N LEU A 19 2.50 7.45 -5.35
CA LEU A 19 1.94 6.28 -4.71
C LEU A 19 2.92 5.68 -3.70
N CYS A 20 4.19 5.47 -4.05
CA CYS A 20 5.19 4.98 -3.09
C CYS A 20 5.33 5.91 -1.88
N GLN A 21 5.38 7.23 -2.11
CA GLN A 21 5.49 8.23 -1.04
C GLN A 21 4.25 8.22 -0.13
N LEU A 22 3.05 8.09 -0.70
CA LEU A 22 1.81 7.90 0.04
C LEU A 22 1.86 6.65 0.90
N LEU A 23 2.21 5.49 0.32
CA LEU A 23 2.15 4.21 1.02
C LEU A 23 3.08 4.14 2.23
N ILE A 24 4.29 4.69 2.13
CA ILE A 24 5.24 4.70 3.26
C ILE A 24 4.68 5.56 4.40
N ARG A 25 4.06 6.70 4.08
CA ARG A 25 3.46 7.61 5.08
C ARG A 25 2.23 7.03 5.73
N ILE A 26 1.37 6.36 4.96
CA ILE A 26 0.24 5.59 5.47
C ILE A 26 0.77 4.46 6.37
N ALA A 27 1.78 3.68 5.95
CA ALA A 27 2.32 2.62 6.80
C ALA A 27 2.88 3.13 8.16
N LYS A 28 3.30 4.40 8.22
CA LYS A 28 3.76 5.08 9.45
C LYS A 28 2.70 6.01 10.06
N GLY A 29 1.46 5.99 9.56
CA GLY A 29 0.44 7.01 9.83
C GLY A 29 0.09 7.20 11.30
N LYS A 30 0.19 6.14 12.10
CA LYS A 30 -0.07 6.18 13.54
C LYS A 30 1.13 6.60 14.40
N LYS A 31 2.32 6.75 13.81
CA LYS A 31 3.57 7.09 14.51
C LYS A 31 3.82 8.59 14.45
N LEU A 32 3.29 9.33 15.43
CA LEU A 32 3.38 10.80 15.48
C LEU A 32 4.81 11.32 15.74
N ASP A 33 5.71 10.46 16.20
CA ASP A 33 7.15 10.72 16.35
C ASP A 33 7.94 10.58 15.03
N CYS A 34 7.30 10.09 13.97
CA CYS A 34 7.90 9.95 12.64
C CYS A 34 7.65 11.20 11.81
N HIS A 35 8.70 11.76 11.20
CA HIS A 35 8.62 12.96 10.38
C HIS A 35 9.13 12.70 8.97
N PHE A 36 8.34 13.11 7.97
CA PHE A 36 8.68 13.02 6.54
C PHE A 36 9.02 14.38 5.93
N GLU A 37 8.53 15.46 6.54
CA GLU A 37 8.75 16.83 6.09
C GLU A 37 9.80 17.52 6.97
N ASN A 38 10.37 18.61 6.47
CA ASN A 38 11.29 19.45 7.26
C ASN A 38 10.58 20.09 8.46
N ASP A 39 9.31 20.44 8.29
CA ASP A 39 8.45 20.88 9.38
C ASP A 39 8.02 19.68 10.21
N LYS A 40 8.56 19.59 11.43
CA LYS A 40 8.25 18.51 12.39
C LYS A 40 6.83 18.57 12.93
N GLY A 41 6.12 19.68 12.74
CA GLY A 41 4.69 19.80 13.08
C GLY A 41 3.77 19.02 12.14
N ILE A 42 4.28 18.56 11.00
CA ILE A 42 3.52 17.80 10.01
C ILE A 42 3.62 16.30 10.32
N SER A 43 2.48 15.70 10.66
CA SER A 43 2.39 14.26 10.88
C SER A 43 2.56 13.45 9.58
N PRO A 44 2.86 12.14 9.68
CA PRO A 44 2.89 11.27 8.51
C PRO A 44 1.61 11.31 7.68
N LEU A 45 0.43 11.38 8.31
CA LEU A 45 -0.85 11.41 7.58
C LEU A 45 -1.15 12.76 6.94
N GLU A 46 -0.75 13.88 7.54
CA GLU A 46 -0.82 15.20 6.90
C GLU A 46 0.04 15.22 5.63
N SER A 47 1.27 14.68 5.73
CA SER A 47 2.14 14.53 4.57
C SER A 47 1.57 13.53 3.54
N ALA A 48 0.90 12.45 3.98
CA ALA A 48 0.22 11.52 3.08
C ALA A 48 -0.88 12.22 2.26
N LEU A 49 -1.65 13.11 2.88
CA LEU A 49 -2.70 13.88 2.22
C LEU A 49 -2.17 14.78 1.09
N SER A 50 -0.97 15.33 1.25
CA SER A 50 -0.29 16.09 0.19
C SER A 50 -0.01 15.22 -1.03
N PHE A 51 0.54 14.01 -0.84
CA PHE A 51 0.78 13.07 -1.95
C PHE A 51 -0.51 12.51 -2.55
N TRP A 52 -1.54 12.30 -1.74
CA TRP A 52 -2.87 11.94 -2.26
C TRP A 52 -3.41 13.02 -3.19
N THR A 53 -3.26 14.29 -2.81
CA THR A 53 -3.68 15.43 -3.65
C THR A 53 -2.91 15.51 -4.97
N LEU A 54 -1.64 15.08 -4.99
CA LEU A 54 -0.88 14.98 -6.22
C LEU A 54 -1.41 13.84 -7.11
N LEU A 55 -1.73 12.68 -6.55
CA LEU A 55 -2.32 11.56 -7.29
C LEU A 55 -3.66 11.91 -7.92
N GLU A 56 -4.56 12.56 -7.18
CA GLU A 56 -5.87 12.97 -7.71
C GLU A 56 -5.76 13.90 -8.91
N ARG A 57 -4.71 14.74 -8.98
CA ARG A 57 -4.48 15.64 -10.13
C ARG A 57 -4.02 14.91 -11.38
N GLU A 58 -3.37 13.75 -11.22
CA GLU A 58 -2.89 12.93 -12.34
C GLU A 58 -4.00 12.02 -12.90
N GLU A 59 -5.17 11.93 -12.24
CA GLU A 59 -6.18 10.93 -12.55
C GLU A 59 -7.62 11.40 -12.24
N ILE A 60 -8.38 11.73 -13.29
CA ILE A 60 -9.70 12.37 -13.16
C ILE A 60 -10.85 11.35 -13.09
N GLU A 61 -10.65 10.13 -13.63
CA GLU A 61 -11.71 9.11 -13.80
C GLU A 61 -12.18 8.43 -12.50
N LEU A 62 -11.49 8.62 -11.38
CA LEU A 62 -11.76 7.93 -10.11
C LEU A 62 -12.37 8.85 -9.03
N GLU A 63 -13.13 9.88 -9.43
CA GLU A 63 -13.61 10.96 -8.56
C GLU A 63 -14.22 10.49 -7.22
N LYS A 64 -15.07 9.46 -7.24
CA LYS A 64 -15.69 8.93 -6.01
C LYS A 64 -14.66 8.26 -5.09
N LEU A 65 -13.79 7.40 -5.62
CA LEU A 65 -12.76 6.71 -4.82
C LEU A 65 -11.73 7.70 -4.28
N HIS A 66 -11.38 8.71 -5.10
CA HIS A 66 -10.53 9.84 -4.72
C HIS A 66 -11.08 10.60 -3.52
N LYS A 67 -12.33 11.03 -3.62
CA LYS A 67 -13.03 11.71 -2.53
C LYS A 67 -13.14 10.84 -1.27
N ASP A 68 -13.49 9.57 -1.40
CA ASP A 68 -13.59 8.62 -0.28
C ASP A 68 -12.25 8.52 0.48
N ILE A 69 -11.14 8.29 -0.23
CA ILE A 69 -9.80 8.14 0.38
C ILE A 69 -9.35 9.45 0.99
N ARG A 70 -9.51 10.59 0.30
CA ARG A 70 -9.20 11.92 0.84
C ARG A 70 -9.91 12.17 2.17
N GLN A 71 -11.22 11.92 2.21
CA GLN A 71 -12.02 12.09 3.41
C GLN A 71 -11.55 11.16 4.54
N LEU A 72 -11.23 9.90 4.22
CA LEU A 72 -10.69 8.94 5.18
C LEU A 72 -9.33 9.39 5.75
N ILE A 73 -8.43 9.89 4.92
CA ILE A 73 -7.15 10.44 5.37
C ILE A 73 -7.40 11.63 6.31
N GLN A 74 -8.24 12.59 5.93
CA GLN A 74 -8.56 13.76 6.76
C GLN A 74 -9.15 13.37 8.13
N ILE A 75 -10.08 12.40 8.17
CA ILE A 75 -10.65 11.89 9.41
C ILE A 75 -9.58 11.20 10.26
N GLN A 76 -8.75 10.35 9.64
CA GLN A 76 -7.73 9.58 10.35
C GLN A 76 -6.59 10.45 10.88
N ILE A 77 -6.28 11.58 10.24
CA ILE A 77 -5.36 12.57 10.80
C ILE A 77 -5.84 12.99 12.19
N VAL A 78 -7.08 13.44 12.32
CA VAL A 78 -7.66 13.84 13.62
C VAL A 78 -7.76 12.64 14.57
N ALA A 79 -8.23 11.49 14.08
CA ALA A 79 -8.43 10.29 14.89
C ALA A 79 -7.15 9.83 15.60
N VAL A 80 -6.01 9.84 14.91
CA VAL A 80 -4.73 9.41 15.50
C VAL A 80 -4.32 10.32 16.66
N TYR A 81 -4.46 11.65 16.54
CA TYR A 81 -4.19 12.55 17.67
C TYR A 81 -5.17 12.33 18.83
N MET A 82 -6.46 12.12 18.53
CA MET A 82 -7.48 11.82 19.53
C MET A 82 -7.21 10.49 20.28
N GLU A 83 -6.84 9.43 19.57
CA GLU A 83 -6.47 8.11 20.12
C GLU A 83 -5.26 8.19 21.08
N ASN A 84 -4.34 9.13 20.82
CA ASN A 84 -3.16 9.37 21.67
C ASN A 84 -3.42 10.38 22.80
N GLY A 85 -4.64 10.93 22.92
CA GLY A 85 -4.98 11.93 23.94
C GLY A 85 -4.46 13.34 23.66
N TYR A 86 -3.94 13.59 22.47
CA TYR A 86 -3.38 14.88 22.04
C TYR A 86 -4.48 15.81 21.49
N PHE A 87 -5.43 16.19 22.36
CA PHE A 87 -6.62 16.93 21.96
C PHE A 87 -6.34 18.35 21.47
N LYS A 88 -5.32 19.00 22.03
CA LYS A 88 -4.95 20.36 21.65
C LYS A 88 -4.33 20.35 20.24
N GLU A 89 -3.42 19.43 20.02
CA GLU A 89 -2.75 19.18 18.75
C GLU A 89 -3.77 18.77 17.68
N ALA A 90 -4.75 17.93 18.03
CA ALA A 90 -5.86 17.60 17.14
C ALA A 90 -6.62 18.84 16.66
N ALA A 91 -6.86 19.82 17.53
CA ALA A 91 -7.51 21.08 17.16
C ALA A 91 -6.62 21.94 16.25
N GLU A 92 -5.33 22.05 16.55
CA GLU A 92 -4.36 22.78 15.70
C GLU A 92 -4.25 22.16 14.30
N VAL A 93 -4.20 20.84 14.23
CA VAL A 93 -4.17 20.08 12.97
C VAL A 93 -5.48 20.27 12.21
N LEU A 94 -6.64 20.25 12.88
CA LEU A 94 -7.93 20.49 12.23
C LEU A 94 -7.98 21.85 11.53
N GLU A 95 -7.47 22.89 12.17
CA GLU A 95 -7.42 24.23 11.56
C GLU A 95 -6.52 24.24 10.32
N ARG A 96 -5.33 23.64 10.39
CA ARG A 96 -4.44 23.52 9.23
C ARG A 96 -5.07 22.74 8.07
N LEU A 97 -5.74 21.62 8.35
CA LEU A 97 -6.34 20.74 7.34
C LEU A 97 -7.40 21.41 6.48
N PHE A 98 -8.18 22.31 7.07
CA PHE A 98 -9.35 22.91 6.43
C PHE A 98 -9.20 24.42 6.22
N THR A 99 -7.97 24.94 6.29
CA THR A 99 -7.69 26.36 6.01
C THR A 99 -8.10 26.68 4.57
N GLY A 100 -9.04 27.62 4.40
CA GLY A 100 -9.47 28.13 3.08
C GLY A 100 -10.40 27.23 2.27
N SER A 101 -10.92 26.12 2.83
CA SER A 101 -11.85 25.21 2.13
C SER A 101 -13.29 25.36 2.65
N GLU A 102 -14.16 26.05 1.90
CA GLU A 102 -15.59 26.15 2.22
C GLU A 102 -16.36 24.86 1.93
N SER A 103 -15.91 24.04 0.97
CA SER A 103 -16.57 22.77 0.61
C SER A 103 -16.48 21.72 1.72
N ASP A 104 -15.43 21.79 2.54
CA ASP A 104 -15.17 20.82 3.60
C ASP A 104 -15.74 21.22 4.96
N LYS A 105 -16.44 22.36 5.02
CA LYS A 105 -17.03 22.91 6.23
C LYS A 105 -17.89 21.90 7.02
N PRO A 106 -18.72 21.05 6.39
CA PRO A 106 -19.50 20.04 7.13
C PRO A 106 -18.63 19.01 7.84
N LEU A 107 -17.55 18.55 7.20
CA LEU A 107 -16.63 17.58 7.80
C LEU A 107 -15.82 18.23 8.94
N ARG A 108 -15.32 19.45 8.72
CA ARG A 108 -14.62 20.23 9.74
C ARG A 108 -15.48 20.41 11.00
N MET A 109 -16.74 20.81 10.86
CA MET A 109 -17.65 20.98 12.01
C MET A 109 -17.86 19.68 12.79
N LYS A 110 -18.04 18.55 12.08
CA LYS A 110 -18.18 17.23 12.70
C LYS A 110 -16.92 16.87 13.50
N LEU A 111 -15.74 17.03 12.91
CA LEU A 111 -14.47 16.74 13.58
C LEU A 111 -14.20 17.68 14.75
N ALA A 112 -14.53 18.97 14.65
CA ALA A 112 -14.44 19.91 15.76
C ALA A 112 -15.31 19.48 16.96
N THR A 113 -16.51 18.95 16.68
CA THR A 113 -17.41 18.41 17.72
C THR A 113 -16.80 17.19 18.40
N VAL A 114 -16.18 16.29 17.63
CA VAL A 114 -15.46 15.12 18.16
C VAL A 114 -14.26 15.53 19.03
N ILE A 115 -13.47 16.51 18.60
CA ILE A 115 -12.34 17.01 19.41
C ILE A 115 -12.85 17.61 20.73
N LYS A 116 -13.96 18.37 20.68
CA LYS A 116 -14.58 18.95 21.85
C LYS A 116 -15.10 17.89 22.83
N SER A 117 -15.62 16.74 22.35
CA SER A 117 -16.06 15.66 23.22
C SER A 117 -14.91 14.92 23.90
N ARG A 118 -13.68 15.03 23.37
CA ARG A 118 -12.47 14.34 23.87
C ARG A 118 -12.62 12.82 23.93
N ASP A 119 -13.55 12.27 23.15
CA ASP A 119 -13.82 10.85 23.06
C ASP A 119 -13.37 10.32 21.69
N PRO A 120 -12.31 9.49 21.63
CA PRO A 120 -11.86 8.91 20.37
C PRO A 120 -12.75 7.76 19.88
N TYR A 121 -13.69 7.26 20.68
CA TYR A 121 -14.51 6.10 20.36
C TYR A 121 -15.90 6.44 19.83
N VAL A 122 -16.10 7.69 19.38
CA VAL A 122 -17.35 8.12 18.76
C VAL A 122 -17.64 7.34 17.46
N PRO A 123 -18.92 7.13 17.10
CA PRO A 123 -19.31 6.36 15.92
C PRO A 123 -18.67 6.82 14.61
N LEU A 124 -18.41 8.13 14.46
CA LEU A 124 -17.73 8.67 13.27
C LEU A 124 -16.32 8.09 13.12
N LEU A 125 -15.51 8.07 14.17
CA LEU A 125 -14.13 7.60 14.09
C LEU A 125 -14.07 6.06 13.98
N GLN A 126 -15.04 5.36 14.57
CA GLN A 126 -15.16 3.92 14.46
C GLN A 126 -15.59 3.46 13.05
N SER A 127 -16.55 4.13 12.43
CA SER A 127 -17.02 3.79 11.08
C SER A 127 -15.98 4.13 10.00
N PHE A 128 -15.32 5.28 10.13
CA PHE A 128 -14.24 5.71 9.23
C PHE A 128 -12.87 5.25 9.74
N SER A 129 -12.74 3.99 10.14
CA SER A 129 -11.54 3.45 10.78
C SER A 129 -10.27 3.46 9.91
N TYR A 130 -9.11 3.34 10.57
CA TYR A 130 -7.82 3.16 9.89
C TYR A 130 -7.80 1.93 8.97
N ASN A 131 -8.44 0.83 9.39
CA ASN A 131 -8.56 -0.37 8.56
C ASN A 131 -9.39 -0.12 7.29
N PHE A 132 -10.43 0.71 7.40
CA PHE A 132 -11.24 1.09 6.25
C PHE A 132 -10.45 1.98 5.27
N LEU A 133 -9.63 2.90 5.78
CA LEU A 133 -8.66 3.65 4.97
C LEU A 133 -7.71 2.70 4.22
N ILE A 134 -7.09 1.73 4.91
CA ILE A 134 -6.21 0.75 4.28
C ILE A 134 -6.94 -0.06 3.21
N SER A 135 -8.17 -0.48 3.46
CA SER A 135 -8.99 -1.21 2.48
C SER A 135 -9.21 -0.40 1.21
N LYS A 136 -9.59 0.88 1.33
CA LYS A 136 -9.81 1.76 0.17
C LYS A 136 -8.53 2.04 -0.60
N ILE A 137 -7.41 2.24 0.09
CA ILE A 137 -6.09 2.37 -0.54
C ILE A 137 -5.72 1.10 -1.31
N LYS A 138 -6.00 -0.10 -0.78
CA LYS A 138 -5.78 -1.35 -1.51
C LYS A 138 -6.59 -1.40 -2.81
N SER A 139 -7.87 -1.03 -2.77
CA SER A 139 -8.67 -0.95 -4.00
C SER A 139 -8.10 0.02 -5.03
N TYR A 140 -7.53 1.16 -4.58
CA TYR A 140 -6.81 2.07 -5.48
C TYR A 140 -5.55 1.41 -6.08
N ILE A 141 -4.75 0.72 -5.25
CA ILE A 141 -3.54 0.01 -5.72
C ILE A 141 -3.90 -1.06 -6.75
N GLU A 142 -4.99 -1.81 -6.56
CA GLU A 142 -5.44 -2.83 -7.52
C GLU A 142 -5.72 -2.22 -8.90
N LEU A 143 -6.40 -1.07 -8.94
CA LEU A 143 -6.64 -0.32 -10.18
C LEU A 143 -5.33 0.19 -10.79
N PHE A 144 -4.45 0.76 -9.97
CA PHE A 144 -3.15 1.25 -10.40
C PHE A 144 -2.29 0.12 -10.99
N MET A 145 -2.28 -1.06 -10.37
CA MET A 145 -1.52 -2.22 -10.85
C MET A 145 -2.08 -2.73 -12.17
N LYS A 146 -3.42 -2.72 -12.34
CA LYS A 146 -4.07 -3.08 -13.59
C LYS A 146 -3.66 -2.18 -14.76
N GLU A 147 -3.55 -0.86 -14.52
CA GLU A 147 -3.02 0.09 -15.51
C GLU A 147 -1.56 -0.23 -15.89
N ASN A 148 -0.78 -0.76 -14.94
CA ASN A 148 0.64 -1.06 -15.08
C ASN A 148 0.96 -2.53 -15.40
N GLU A 149 -0.02 -3.37 -15.73
CA GLU A 149 0.16 -4.79 -16.07
C GLU A 149 1.14 -5.01 -17.23
N THR A 150 1.29 -4.01 -18.09
CA THR A 150 2.21 -4.02 -19.23
C THR A 150 3.66 -3.69 -18.88
N ASN A 151 4.00 -3.55 -17.60
CA ASN A 151 5.36 -3.27 -17.17
C ASN A 151 6.32 -4.35 -17.66
N PHE A 152 7.35 -3.94 -18.41
CA PHE A 152 8.31 -4.84 -19.04
C PHE A 152 8.95 -5.83 -18.06
N LEU A 153 9.36 -5.36 -16.87
CA LEU A 153 10.01 -6.22 -15.88
C LEU A 153 9.04 -7.26 -15.32
N LEU A 154 7.79 -6.85 -15.07
CA LEU A 154 6.75 -7.77 -14.60
C LEU A 154 6.46 -8.83 -15.67
N GLN A 155 6.30 -8.42 -16.93
CA GLN A 155 6.07 -9.36 -18.04
C GLN A 155 7.25 -10.31 -18.26
N ALA A 156 8.49 -9.82 -18.21
CA ALA A 156 9.67 -10.64 -18.37
C ALA A 156 9.78 -11.67 -17.23
N ALA A 157 9.55 -11.25 -15.98
CA ALA A 157 9.56 -12.14 -14.83
C ALA A 157 8.43 -13.19 -14.90
N THR A 158 7.21 -12.79 -15.28
CA THR A 158 6.09 -13.72 -15.44
C THR A 158 6.38 -14.76 -16.53
N LYS A 159 6.91 -14.35 -17.68
CA LYS A 159 7.30 -15.27 -18.77
C LYS A 159 8.37 -16.27 -18.34
N GLU A 160 9.36 -15.80 -17.58
CA GLU A 160 10.43 -16.67 -17.05
C GLU A 160 9.86 -17.73 -16.11
N VAL A 161 9.00 -17.33 -15.16
CA VAL A 161 8.34 -18.26 -14.22
C VAL A 161 7.43 -19.26 -14.95
N GLU A 162 6.68 -18.81 -15.94
CA GLU A 162 5.82 -19.67 -16.76
C GLU A 162 6.64 -20.68 -17.58
N SER A 163 7.76 -20.25 -18.17
CA SER A 163 8.69 -21.13 -18.91
C SER A 163 9.30 -22.19 -17.99
N GLN A 164 9.76 -21.80 -16.81
CA GLN A 164 10.28 -22.73 -15.81
C GLN A 164 9.22 -23.74 -15.35
N ARG A 165 7.97 -23.30 -15.17
CA ARG A 165 6.85 -24.19 -14.82
C ARG A 165 6.56 -25.19 -15.93
N LEU A 166 6.53 -24.74 -17.18
CA LEU A 166 6.30 -25.62 -18.34
C LEU A 166 7.44 -26.64 -18.49
N GLY A 167 8.69 -26.20 -18.35
CA GLY A 167 9.85 -27.10 -18.37
C GLY A 167 9.83 -28.14 -17.25
N ALA A 168 9.39 -27.77 -16.05
CA ALA A 168 9.24 -28.71 -14.92
C ALA A 168 8.15 -29.76 -15.17
N ILE A 169 7.02 -29.38 -15.78
CA ILE A 169 5.94 -30.29 -16.16
C ILE A 169 6.39 -31.25 -17.26
N GLU A 170 7.12 -30.75 -18.26
CA GLU A 170 7.66 -31.58 -19.35
C GLU A 170 8.68 -32.61 -18.84
N LEU A 171 9.53 -32.23 -17.86
CA LEU A 171 10.47 -33.14 -17.21
C LEU A 171 9.75 -34.22 -16.39
N GLN A 172 8.67 -33.88 -15.68
CA GLN A 172 7.85 -34.86 -14.94
C GLN A 172 7.16 -35.84 -15.88
N ASN A 173 6.55 -35.36 -16.97
CA ASN A 173 5.88 -36.21 -17.96
C ASN A 173 6.86 -37.14 -18.68
N LYS A 174 8.09 -36.70 -18.91
CA LYS A 174 9.16 -37.54 -19.48
C LYS A 174 9.67 -38.61 -18.51
N THR A 175 9.59 -38.36 -17.21
CA THR A 175 10.00 -39.31 -16.16
C THR A 175 8.93 -40.39 -15.90
N VAL A 176 7.64 -40.06 -16.08
CA VAL A 176 6.52 -41.02 -15.95
C VAL A 176 6.46 -42.01 -17.12
N ASN A 177 7.02 -41.66 -18.28
CA ASN A 177 7.00 -42.49 -19.50
C ASN A 177 8.32 -43.25 -19.77
N ALA A 178 9.29 -43.21 -18.85
CA ALA A 178 10.56 -43.92 -19.03
C ALA A 178 10.49 -45.30 -18.36
N ASP A 179 10.26 -46.32 -19.19
CA ASP A 179 10.35 -47.74 -18.83
C ASP A 179 11.77 -48.13 -18.37
N GLU A 180 11.81 -49.15 -17.52
CA GLU A 180 12.93 -49.69 -16.75
C GLU A 180 14.22 -49.94 -17.54
N ASN A 181 15.19 -49.03 -17.47
CA ASN A 181 16.62 -49.35 -17.51
C ASN A 181 17.44 -48.11 -17.12
N ASP A 182 17.93 -48.08 -15.88
CA ASP A 182 19.21 -47.47 -15.46
C ASP A 182 19.22 -47.32 -13.93
N LYS A 183 19.56 -48.42 -13.26
CA LYS A 183 19.43 -48.62 -11.80
C LYS A 183 20.45 -47.83 -10.96
N GLU A 184 21.46 -47.20 -11.56
CA GLU A 184 22.50 -46.46 -10.81
C GLU A 184 22.25 -44.94 -10.69
N ASN A 185 21.45 -44.32 -11.58
CA ASN A 185 21.14 -42.89 -11.49
C ASN A 185 19.91 -42.58 -10.62
N LEU A 186 19.15 -43.63 -10.25
CA LEU A 186 17.89 -43.52 -9.53
C LEU A 186 18.10 -43.18 -8.04
N GLU A 187 19.14 -43.70 -7.39
CA GLU A 187 19.40 -43.42 -5.97
C GLU A 187 19.81 -41.97 -5.72
N THR A 188 20.65 -41.41 -6.60
CA THR A 188 21.10 -40.01 -6.48
C THR A 188 19.96 -39.04 -6.76
N LYS A 189 19.09 -39.37 -7.72
CA LYS A 189 17.88 -38.58 -8.04
C LYS A 189 16.80 -38.71 -6.97
N GLN A 190 16.56 -39.90 -6.41
CA GLN A 190 15.61 -40.08 -5.30
C GLN A 190 16.03 -39.28 -4.07
N ARG A 191 17.33 -39.24 -3.72
CA ARG A 191 17.81 -38.40 -2.61
C ARG A 191 17.57 -36.92 -2.85
N PHE A 192 17.73 -36.44 -4.09
CA PHE A 192 17.49 -35.04 -4.42
C PHE A 192 16.00 -34.68 -4.33
N VAL A 193 15.12 -35.55 -4.84
CA VAL A 193 13.66 -35.35 -4.77
C VAL A 193 13.17 -35.41 -3.32
N LEU A 194 13.68 -36.34 -2.51
CA LEU A 194 13.35 -36.40 -1.08
C LEU A 194 13.80 -35.14 -0.34
N SER A 195 14.98 -34.58 -0.69
CA SER A 195 15.48 -33.35 -0.08
C SER A 195 14.63 -32.12 -0.42
N ILE A 196 14.08 -32.04 -1.63
CA ILE A 196 13.18 -30.95 -2.05
C ILE A 196 11.82 -31.08 -1.37
N ILE A 197 11.27 -32.29 -1.24
CA ILE A 197 10.00 -32.53 -0.54
C ILE A 197 10.14 -32.18 0.95
N LEU A 198 11.21 -32.63 1.61
CA LEU A 198 11.48 -32.30 3.01
C LEU A 198 11.70 -30.80 3.24
N LEU A 199 12.37 -30.10 2.32
CA LEU A 199 12.50 -28.64 2.38
C LEU A 199 11.15 -27.93 2.21
N LYS A 200 10.23 -28.50 1.44
CA LYS A 200 8.90 -27.95 1.22
C LYS A 200 8.00 -28.10 2.46
N ASP A 201 8.06 -29.26 3.11
CA ASP A 201 7.32 -29.53 4.36
C ASP A 201 7.86 -28.71 5.54
N MET A 202 9.18 -28.46 5.60
CA MET A 202 9.76 -27.60 6.64
C MET A 202 9.48 -26.10 6.45
N LEU A 203 9.12 -25.67 5.23
CA LEU A 203 8.80 -24.27 4.93
C LEU A 203 7.31 -23.94 5.05
N GLY A 204 6.47 -24.90 5.46
CA GLY A 204 5.11 -24.65 5.93
C GLY A 204 4.22 -23.87 4.94
N GLN A 205 4.20 -24.28 3.68
CA GLN A 205 3.10 -23.96 2.76
C GLN A 205 2.10 -25.10 2.69
#